data_AF-A0A7C5W122-F1
#
_entry.id   AF-A0A7C5W122-F1
#
_cell.length_a   1.000
_cell.length_b   1.000
_cell.length_c   1.000
_cell.angle_alpha   90.00
_cell.angle_beta   90.00
_cell.angle_gamma   90.00
#
_symmetry.space_group_name_H-M   'P 1'
#
loop_
_entity.id
_entity.type
_entity.pdbx_description
1 polymer ?
#
loop_
_entity_poly.entity_id
_entity_poly.type
_entity_poly.pdbx_seq_one_letter_code
_entity_poly.pdbx_strand_id
1 'polypeptide(L)' 'MQKRDVKRILKRFKYILGSYDIDKLDIKEDRDEIITRVLNYGNWEDIKALMRLYSEEEIREVVAK' A
#
# COMPACT_ATOMS: atom_id res chain seq x y z
N MET A 1 -0.46 -14.55 1.31
CA MET A 1 -1.76 -13.90 1.06
C MET A 1 -2.26 -14.26 -0.33
N GLN A 2 -3.57 -14.44 -0.55
CA GLN A 2 -4.10 -14.78 -1.89
C GLN A 2 -4.17 -13.52 -2.78
N LYS A 3 -4.00 -13.67 -4.11
CA LYS A 3 -4.04 -12.53 -5.07
C LYS A 3 -5.33 -11.68 -4.95
N ARG A 4 -6.46 -12.30 -4.59
CA ARG A 4 -7.75 -11.60 -4.40
C ARG A 4 -7.73 -10.64 -3.21
N ASP A 5 -7.03 -10.99 -2.13
CA ASP A 5 -6.93 -10.15 -0.93
C ASP A 5 -6.08 -8.91 -1.19
N VAL A 6 -4.96 -9.08 -1.91
CA VAL A 6 -4.11 -7.96 -2.36
C VAL A 6 -4.92 -6.95 -3.14
N LYS A 7 -5.66 -7.41 -4.17
CA LYS A 7 -6.46 -6.52 -5.02
C LYS A 7 -7.57 -5.81 -4.24
N ARG A 8 -8.17 -6.47 -3.25
CA ARG A 8 -9.17 -5.85 -2.36
C ARG A 8 -8.55 -4.75 -1.49
N ILE A 9 -7.34 -4.97 -0.96
CA ILE A 9 -6.62 -3.96 -0.18
C ILE A 9 -6.21 -2.79 -1.08
N LEU A 10 -5.64 -3.03 -2.27
CA LEU A 10 -5.29 -1.95 -3.18
C LEU A 10 -6.49 -1.08 -3.60
N LYS A 11 -7.65 -1.70 -3.82
CA LYS A 11 -8.90 -0.94 -4.08
C LYS A 11 -9.30 -0.02 -2.93
N ARG A 12 -9.00 -0.39 -1.69
CA ARG A 12 -9.25 0.47 -0.51
C ARG A 12 -8.40 1.74 -0.55
N PHE A 13 -7.18 1.63 -1.06
CA PHE A 13 -6.28 2.78 -1.23
C PHE A 13 -6.60 3.64 -2.45
N LYS A 14 -7.64 3.35 -3.24
CA LYS A 14 -7.95 4.08 -4.47
C LYS A 14 -8.06 5.60 -4.26
N TYR A 15 -8.56 6.04 -3.11
CA TYR A 15 -8.67 7.47 -2.81
C TYR A 15 -7.31 8.13 -2.49
N ILE A 16 -6.35 7.34 -1.99
CA ILE A 16 -4.97 7.75 -1.69
C ILE A 16 -4.11 7.71 -2.96
N LEU A 17 -4.31 6.67 -3.78
CA LEU A 17 -3.59 6.37 -5.01
C LEU A 17 -4.34 6.87 -6.25
N GLY A 18 -5.14 7.94 -6.12
CA GLY A 18 -6.12 8.35 -7.14
C GLY A 18 -5.56 8.69 -8.52
N SER A 19 -4.26 9.00 -8.62
CA SER A 19 -3.55 9.20 -9.89
C SER A 19 -3.07 7.90 -10.56
N TYR A 20 -3.16 6.76 -9.86
CA TYR A 20 -2.67 5.47 -10.33
C TYR A 20 -3.82 4.58 -10.80
N ASP A 21 -3.55 3.82 -11.85
CA ASP A 21 -4.42 2.74 -12.30
C ASP A 21 -4.25 1.53 -11.36
N ILE A 22 -5.19 1.36 -10.42
CA ILE A 22 -5.14 0.31 -9.40
C ILE A 22 -5.03 -1.10 -10.01
N ASP A 23 -5.55 -1.31 -11.22
CA ASP A 23 -5.50 -2.60 -11.88
C ASP A 23 -4.11 -2.92 -12.45
N LYS A 24 -3.21 -1.92 -12.53
CA LYS A 24 -1.83 -2.05 -12.99
C LYS A 24 -0.79 -1.98 -11.88
N LEU A 25 -1.17 -1.62 -10.67
CA LEU A 25 -0.26 -1.58 -9.52
C LEU A 25 0.24 -2.99 -9.18
N ASP A 26 1.56 -3.11 -9.06
CA ASP A 26 2.24 -4.27 -8.52
C ASP A 26 2.78 -3.94 -7.12
N ILE A 27 2.38 -4.74 -6.12
CA ILE A 27 2.75 -4.46 -4.72
C ILE A 27 4.26 -4.57 -4.45
N LYS A 28 5.03 -5.23 -5.31
CA LYS A 28 6.48 -5.34 -5.15
C LYS A 28 7.19 -4.20 -5.88
N GLU A 29 6.83 -3.98 -7.13
CA GLU A 29 7.46 -2.94 -7.96
C GLU A 29 7.08 -1.52 -7.48
N ASP A 30 5.81 -1.32 -7.10
CA ASP A 30 5.28 -0.03 -6.65
C ASP A 30 5.30 0.11 -5.11
N ARG A 31 6.05 -0.77 -4.41
CA ARG A 31 6.09 -0.87 -2.94
C ARG A 31 6.29 0.48 -2.26
N ASP A 32 7.33 1.20 -2.66
CA ASP A 32 7.76 2.45 -2.04
C ASP A 32 6.69 3.55 -2.18
N GLU A 33 6.07 3.67 -3.35
CA GLU A 33 4.99 4.64 -3.61
C GLU A 33 3.74 4.30 -2.79
N ILE A 34 3.33 3.02 -2.76
CA ILE A 34 2.17 2.57 -1.98
C ILE A 34 2.38 2.88 -0.50
N ILE A 35 3.53 2.52 0.07
CA ILE A 35 3.84 2.76 1.47
C ILE A 35 3.86 4.27 1.75
N THR A 36 4.58 5.05 0.95
CA THR A 36 4.70 6.50 1.13
C THR A 36 3.33 7.19 1.10
N ARG A 37 2.49 6.86 0.13
CA ARG A 37 1.16 7.46 -0.02
C ARG A 37 0.23 7.10 1.14
N VAL A 38 0.18 5.83 1.51
CA VAL A 38 -0.71 5.37 2.58
C VAL A 38 -0.28 5.93 3.94
N LEU A 39 1.02 6.05 4.23
CA LEU A 39 1.49 6.66 5.47
C LEU A 39 1.22 8.16 5.54
N ASN A 40 1.31 8.89 4.42
CA ASN A 40 1.08 10.33 4.40
C ASN A 40 -0.40 10.73 4.40
N TYR A 41 -1.26 9.94 3.75
CA TYR A 41 -2.65 10.35 3.48
C TYR A 41 -3.72 9.34 3.97
N GLY A 42 -3.31 8.16 4.43
CA GLY A 42 -4.24 7.13 4.91
C GLY A 42 -4.72 7.40 6.33
N ASN A 43 -5.89 6.85 6.66
CA ASN A 43 -6.35 6.79 8.05
C ASN A 43 -5.82 5.53 8.76
N TRP A 44 -6.12 5.40 10.05
CA TRP A 44 -5.69 4.26 10.87
C TRP A 44 -6.05 2.89 10.28
N GLU A 45 -7.23 2.77 9.67
CA GLU A 45 -7.69 1.52 9.07
C GLU A 45 -6.95 1.22 7.75
N ASP A 46 -6.44 2.23 7.04
CA ASP A 46 -5.57 2.05 5.88
C ASP A 46 -4.16 1.65 6.28
N ILE A 47 -3.63 2.22 7.38
CA ILE A 47 -2.35 1.81 7.96
C ILE A 47 -2.40 0.34 8.37
N LYS A 48 -3.46 -0.09 9.06
CA LYS A 48 -3.66 -1.52 9.37
C LYS A 48 -3.71 -2.40 8.12
N ALA A 49 -4.30 -1.89 7.03
CA ALA A 49 -4.34 -2.62 5.76
C ALA A 49 -2.96 -2.67 5.09
N LEU A 50 -2.16 -1.61 5.21
CA LEU A 50 -0.78 -1.55 4.73
C LEU A 50 0.10 -2.58 5.45
N MET A 51 -0.02 -2.69 6.77
CA MET A 51 0.70 -3.70 7.58
C MET A 51 0.28 -5.15 7.29
N ARG A 52 -0.78 -5.37 6.50
CA ARG A 52 -1.13 -6.70 5.97
C ARG A 52 -0.47 -6.98 4.62
N LEU A 53 -0.06 -5.94 3.89
CA LEU A 53 0.65 -6.05 2.61
C LEU A 53 2.16 -6.19 2.81
N TYR A 54 2.71 -5.44 3.76
CA TYR A 54 4.15 -5.31 3.97
C TYR A 54 4.51 -5.57 5.43
N SER A 55 5.68 -6.15 5.65
CA SER A 55 6.23 -6.30 6.99
C SER A 55 6.65 -4.95 7.58
N GLU A 56 6.86 -4.91 8.89
CA GLU A 56 7.36 -3.70 9.56
C GLU A 56 8.74 -3.31 9.02
N GLU A 57 9.60 -4.29 8.72
CA GLU A 57 10.92 -4.06 8.11
C GLU A 57 10.81 -3.44 6.73
N GLU A 58 9.94 -3.95 5.86
CA GLU A 58 9.72 -3.38 4.52
C GLU A 58 9.21 -1.94 4.59
N ILE A 59 8.31 -1.65 5.55
CA ILE A 59 7.82 -0.28 5.78
C ILE A 59 8.97 0.61 6.29
N ARG A 60 9.76 0.11 7.24
CA ARG A 60 10.91 0.82 7.80
C ARG A 60 11.97 1.14 6.76
N GLU A 61 12.25 0.23 5.84
CA GLU A 61 13.17 0.45 4.71
C GLU A 61 12.76 1.64 3.85
N VAL A 62 11.45 1.86 3.66
CA VAL A 62 10.95 3.00 2.87
C VAL A 62 11.01 4.29 3.67
N VAL A 63 10.66 4.24 4.96
CA VAL A 63 10.63 5.42 5.85
C VAL A 63 12.04 5.93 6.18
N ALA A 64 13.04 5.05 6.24
CA ALA A 64 14.41 5.40 6.62
C ALA A 64 15.28 5.93 5.47
N LYS A 65 14.72 6.08 4.26
CA LYS A 65 15.39 6.70 3.10
C LYS A 65 15.42 8.22 3.22
#